data_AF-A0A0F7KSC9-F1
#
_entry.id   AF-A0A0F7KSC9-F1
#
_cell.length_a   1.000
_cell.length_b   1.000
_cell.length_c   1.000
_cell.angle_alpha   90.00
_cell.angle_beta   90.00
_cell.angle_gamma   90.00
#
_symmetry.space_group_name_H-M   'P 1'
#
loop_
_entity.id
_entity.type
_entity.pdbx_description
1 polymer ?
#
loop_
_entity_poly.entity_id
_entity_poly.type
_entity_poly.pdbx_seq_one_letter_code
_entity_poly.pdbx_strand_id
1 'polypeptide(L)'
;MKLTSLAAAAALALTGVSAPALAQDAGMTVGATVYGPQGGEVGTVEKIEGGNVIVNTGNLTATLPENVFGEGENGPTIGWNKADLENAIKSAEAEQQAAFEAALVPGHEIYSVDGILLGTVESVGEDGMVVVALTDADPVQLPKEQMTMAGEKLTFLATQADLMAAVSAQNPG
;
A
#
# COMPACT_ATOMS: atom_id res chain seq x y z
N MET A 1 6.19 28.56 77.37
CA MET A 1 5.55 28.03 76.13
C MET A 1 4.97 29.23 75.39
N LYS A 2 5.26 29.55 74.13
CA LYS A 2 5.92 28.86 73.01
C LYS A 2 6.52 29.91 72.09
N LEU A 3 7.63 29.55 71.46
CA LEU A 3 8.35 30.28 70.41
C LEU A 3 7.55 30.28 69.11
N THR A 4 7.68 31.32 68.30
CA THR A 4 7.77 31.20 66.84
C THR A 4 8.20 32.54 66.24
N SER A 5 9.52 32.65 66.03
CA SER A 5 10.17 33.72 65.27
C SER A 5 10.69 33.15 63.95
N LEU A 6 10.61 33.99 62.93
CA LEU A 6 11.59 34.20 61.84
C LEU A 6 11.55 33.31 60.58
N ALA A 7 11.15 33.98 59.50
CA ALA A 7 11.71 34.01 58.14
C ALA A 7 12.66 32.88 57.67
N ALA A 8 12.42 32.39 56.45
CA ALA A 8 13.42 32.35 55.39
C ALA A 8 12.79 31.93 54.06
N ALA A 9 13.16 32.66 53.01
CA ALA A 9 12.93 32.32 51.63
C ALA A 9 13.60 30.98 51.26
N ALA A 10 12.88 30.15 50.51
CA ALA A 10 13.49 29.14 49.64
C ALA A 10 12.82 29.27 48.26
N ALA A 11 13.62 29.74 47.32
CA ALA A 11 13.28 29.84 45.92
C ALA A 11 12.88 28.47 45.36
N LEU A 12 11.65 28.35 44.88
CA LEU A 12 11.26 27.25 44.01
C LEU A 12 11.66 27.65 42.59
N ALA A 13 12.87 27.23 42.21
CA ALA A 13 13.25 27.12 40.81
C ALA A 13 12.32 26.11 40.13
N LEU A 14 11.25 26.61 39.51
CA LEU A 14 10.46 25.86 38.54
C LEU A 14 11.23 25.87 37.20
N THR A 15 12.35 25.14 37.18
CA THR A 15 12.91 24.62 35.93
C THR A 15 12.04 23.44 35.52
N GLY A 16 11.17 23.67 34.56
CA GLY A 16 10.26 22.66 34.06
C GLY A 16 9.19 23.30 33.21
N VAL A 17 9.61 24.07 32.20
CA VAL A 17 8.78 24.28 31.02
C VAL A 17 8.48 22.88 30.50
N SER A 18 7.28 22.38 30.81
CA SER A 18 6.62 21.38 30.01
C SER A 18 6.33 22.06 28.67
N ALA A 19 7.37 22.19 27.85
CA ALA A 19 7.16 22.34 26.42
C ALA A 19 6.27 21.15 26.04
N PRO A 20 5.17 21.36 25.30
CA PRO A 20 4.53 20.23 24.67
C PRO A 20 5.63 19.54 23.88
N ALA A 21 5.76 18.23 24.07
CA ALA A 21 6.63 17.40 23.28
C ALA A 21 6.30 17.65 21.80
N LEU A 22 7.06 18.54 21.17
CA LEU A 22 7.18 18.68 19.73
C LEU A 22 8.10 17.57 19.16
N ALA A 23 8.56 16.64 20.01
CA ALA A 23 9.29 15.45 19.62
C ALA A 23 8.31 14.33 19.24
N GLN A 24 7.65 14.51 18.10
CA GLN A 24 7.01 13.44 17.34
C GLN A 24 6.92 13.77 15.84
N ASP A 25 7.48 14.91 15.41
CA ASP A 25 7.86 15.07 14.02
C ASP A 25 9.27 14.48 13.89
N ALA A 26 9.36 13.17 13.67
CA ALA A 26 10.62 12.45 13.50
C ALA A 26 11.32 12.82 12.16
N GLY A 27 11.25 14.10 11.76
CA GLY A 27 11.64 14.59 10.45
C GLY A 27 10.94 13.87 9.30
N MET A 28 9.80 13.22 9.56
CA MET A 28 9.01 12.52 8.55
C MET A 28 8.23 13.55 7.74
N THR A 29 8.97 14.22 6.87
CA THR A 29 8.41 15.08 5.84
C THR A 29 8.42 14.32 4.52
N VAL A 30 7.45 14.58 3.67
CA VAL A 30 7.53 14.16 2.26
C VAL A 30 8.83 14.72 1.66
N GLY A 31 9.67 13.83 1.13
CA GLY A 31 11.02 14.11 0.64
C GLY A 31 12.16 13.74 1.61
N ALA A 32 11.87 13.29 2.83
CA ALA A 32 12.89 12.88 3.79
C ALA A 32 13.59 11.58 3.38
N THR A 33 14.91 11.52 3.56
CA THR A 33 15.68 10.27 3.37
C THR A 33 15.52 9.38 4.59
N VAL A 34 15.11 8.15 4.34
CA VAL A 34 14.96 7.09 5.34
C VAL A 34 16.25 6.28 5.41
N TYR A 35 16.77 6.08 6.62
CA TYR A 35 17.99 5.34 6.88
C TYR A 35 17.70 3.95 7.45
N GLY A 36 18.54 2.98 7.14
CA GLY A 36 18.46 1.61 7.66
C GLY A 36 19.22 1.45 8.98
N PRO A 37 19.18 0.25 9.58
CA PRO A 37 19.81 -0.02 10.87
C PRO A 37 21.35 0.10 10.86
N GLN A 38 21.96 0.13 9.68
CA GLN A 38 23.40 0.26 9.46
C GLN A 38 23.82 1.67 9.02
N GLY A 39 22.89 2.64 9.05
CA GLY A 39 23.12 4.00 8.53
C GLY A 39 23.13 4.11 7.01
N GLY A 40 22.79 3.04 6.29
CA GLY A 40 22.63 3.06 4.83
C GLY A 40 21.31 3.69 4.41
N GLU A 41 21.31 4.46 3.31
CA GLU A 41 20.08 5.03 2.75
C GLU A 41 19.17 3.92 2.20
N VAL A 42 17.93 3.86 2.71
CA VAL A 42 16.92 2.89 2.30
C VAL A 42 16.09 3.45 1.15
N GLY A 43 15.68 4.71 1.26
CA GLY A 43 14.82 5.37 0.29
C GLY A 43 14.41 6.77 0.73
N THR A 44 13.52 7.39 -0.03
CA THR A 44 12.95 8.71 0.26
C THR A 44 11.45 8.59 0.51
N VAL A 45 10.92 9.35 1.46
CA VAL A 45 9.49 9.42 1.71
C VAL A 45 8.82 10.13 0.54
N GLU A 46 8.02 9.42 -0.24
CA GLU A 46 7.27 9.99 -1.35
C GLU A 46 5.95 10.59 -0.90
N LYS A 47 5.30 9.97 0.11
CA LYS A 47 4.00 10.42 0.60
C LYS A 47 3.71 9.92 2.00
N ILE A 48 2.90 10.66 2.75
CA ILE A 48 2.39 10.27 4.07
C ILE A 48 0.87 10.41 4.03
N GLU A 49 0.14 9.31 4.23
CA GLU A 49 -1.32 9.26 4.22
C GLU A 49 -1.87 8.36 5.32
N GLY A 50 -2.70 8.95 6.19
CA GLY A 50 -3.50 8.18 7.16
C GLY A 50 -2.70 7.30 8.11
N GLY A 51 -1.50 7.74 8.51
CA GLY A 51 -0.58 6.97 9.38
C GLY A 51 0.27 5.94 8.63
N ASN A 52 0.22 5.92 7.30
CA ASN A 52 1.10 5.13 6.45
C ASN A 52 2.02 6.06 5.64
N VAL A 53 3.22 5.57 5.38
CA VAL A 53 4.33 6.29 4.77
C VAL A 53 4.80 5.49 3.57
N ILE A 54 4.71 6.11 2.41
CA ILE A 54 5.15 5.55 1.14
C ILE A 54 6.60 5.94 0.96
N VAL A 55 7.49 4.95 0.97
CA VAL A 55 8.94 5.12 0.81
C VAL A 55 9.35 4.60 -0.55
N ASN A 56 9.98 5.47 -1.34
CA ASN A 56 10.57 5.15 -2.62
C ASN A 56 12.03 4.73 -2.41
N THR A 57 12.36 3.48 -2.70
CA THR A 57 13.74 2.96 -2.61
C THR A 57 14.64 3.47 -3.75
N GLY A 58 14.08 4.23 -4.70
CA GLY A 58 14.70 4.69 -5.94
C GLY A 58 14.24 3.89 -7.17
N ASN A 59 13.82 2.64 -6.97
CA ASN A 59 13.29 1.78 -8.05
C ASN A 59 11.88 1.28 -7.76
N LEU A 60 11.53 1.11 -6.48
CA LEU A 60 10.27 0.51 -6.03
C LEU A 60 9.71 1.33 -4.85
N THR A 61 8.40 1.25 -4.64
CA THR A 61 7.72 1.96 -3.54
C THR A 61 7.18 0.97 -2.51
N ALA A 62 7.56 1.12 -1.25
CA ALA A 62 6.99 0.39 -0.12
C ALA A 62 6.02 1.27 0.65
N THR A 63 4.83 0.75 0.97
CA THR A 63 3.93 1.40 1.93
C THR A 63 4.18 0.80 3.30
N LEU A 64 4.67 1.60 4.24
CA LEU A 64 5.02 1.17 5.58
C LEU A 64 4.24 2.02 6.60
N PRO A 65 3.72 1.44 7.68
CA PRO A 65 3.09 2.23 8.73
C PRO A 65 4.11 3.17 9.38
N GLU A 66 3.69 4.37 9.76
CA GLU A 66 4.59 5.36 10.39
C GLU A 66 5.23 4.83 11.70
N ASN A 67 4.60 3.86 12.34
CA ASN A 67 5.07 3.23 13.58
C ASN A 67 6.35 2.41 13.43
N VAL A 68 6.72 1.97 12.21
CA VAL A 68 7.98 1.23 11.99
C VAL A 68 9.17 2.17 11.82
N PHE A 69 8.92 3.48 11.71
CA PHE A 69 9.95 4.48 11.60
C PHE A 69 10.36 4.96 12.98
N GLY A 70 11.64 4.79 13.31
CA GLY A 70 12.28 5.36 14.48
C GLY A 70 12.92 6.71 14.17
N GLU A 71 13.05 7.55 15.19
CA GLU A 71 13.81 8.79 15.09
C GLU A 71 15.32 8.48 15.18
N GLY A 72 16.09 8.84 14.16
CA GLY A 72 17.55 8.72 14.14
C GLY A 72 18.23 10.07 14.06
N GLU A 73 19.50 10.13 14.49
CA GLU A 73 20.31 11.37 14.49
C GLU A 73 20.42 12.04 13.10
N ASN A 74 20.30 11.26 12.01
CA ASN A 74 20.40 11.75 10.63
C ASN A 74 19.03 11.87 9.92
N GLY A 75 17.94 11.47 10.57
CA GLY A 75 16.61 11.39 9.96
C GLY A 75 15.83 10.14 10.36
N PRO A 76 14.64 9.91 9.78
CA PRO A 76 13.82 8.73 10.07
C PRO A 76 14.57 7.44 9.72
N THR A 77 14.57 6.49 10.63
CA THR A 77 15.24 5.19 10.49
C THR A 77 14.22 4.06 10.47
N ILE A 78 14.50 2.96 9.78
CA ILE A 78 13.68 1.74 9.84
C ILE A 78 14.53 0.53 10.19
N GLY A 79 13.89 -0.54 10.66
CA GLY A 79 14.54 -1.81 10.98
C GLY A 79 14.97 -2.65 9.77
N TRP A 80 14.64 -2.23 8.54
CA TRP A 80 14.94 -2.94 7.30
C TRP A 80 15.98 -2.21 6.46
N ASN A 81 16.75 -2.96 5.67
CA ASN A 81 17.63 -2.37 4.68
C ASN A 81 16.90 -2.20 3.33
N LYS A 82 17.51 -1.45 2.39
CA LYS A 82 16.98 -1.26 1.03
C LYS A 82 16.67 -2.58 0.32
N ALA A 83 17.59 -3.53 0.39
CA ALA A 83 17.45 -4.81 -0.29
C ALA A 83 16.30 -5.65 0.31
N ASP A 84 16.10 -5.61 1.62
CA ASP A 84 14.97 -6.28 2.29
C ASP A 84 13.65 -5.67 1.83
N LEU A 85 13.58 -4.34 1.71
CA LEU A 85 12.39 -3.65 1.20
C LEU A 85 12.12 -4.01 -0.25
N GLU A 86 13.13 -3.95 -1.12
CA GLU A 86 13.00 -4.33 -2.53
C GLU A 86 12.63 -5.81 -2.68
N ASN A 87 13.18 -6.69 -1.84
CA ASN A 87 12.81 -8.11 -1.83
C ASN A 87 11.38 -8.34 -1.33
N ALA A 88 10.91 -7.57 -0.36
CA ALA A 88 9.53 -7.64 0.12
C ALA A 88 8.55 -7.15 -0.96
N ILE A 89 8.87 -6.05 -1.64
CA ILE A 89 8.05 -5.55 -2.76
C ILE A 89 8.01 -6.58 -3.89
N LYS A 90 9.17 -7.11 -4.31
CA LYS A 90 9.22 -8.16 -5.34
C LYS A 90 8.47 -9.42 -4.93
N SER A 91 8.54 -9.80 -3.66
CA SER A 91 7.76 -10.93 -3.14
C SER A 91 6.27 -10.65 -3.21
N ALA A 92 5.83 -9.44 -2.85
CA ALA A 92 4.44 -9.04 -2.94
C ALA A 92 3.95 -8.97 -4.40
N GLU A 93 4.76 -8.47 -5.32
CA GLU A 93 4.48 -8.49 -6.77
C GLU A 93 4.40 -9.92 -7.28
N ALA A 94 5.30 -10.81 -6.86
CA ALA A 94 5.29 -12.22 -7.22
C ALA A 94 4.08 -12.96 -6.63
N GLU A 95 3.65 -12.64 -5.42
CA GLU A 95 2.43 -13.18 -4.81
C GLU A 95 1.18 -12.68 -5.53
N GLN A 96 1.11 -11.39 -5.90
CA GLN A 96 0.02 -10.86 -6.70
C GLN A 96 -0.02 -11.51 -8.09
N GLN A 97 1.14 -11.67 -8.73
CA GLN A 97 1.25 -12.35 -10.01
C GLN A 97 0.85 -13.82 -9.89
N ALA A 98 1.29 -14.52 -8.84
CA ALA A 98 0.94 -15.92 -8.62
C ALA A 98 -0.56 -16.09 -8.30
N ALA A 99 -1.14 -15.18 -7.50
CA ALA A 99 -2.57 -15.17 -7.22
C ALA A 99 -3.38 -14.87 -8.50
N PHE A 100 -2.89 -13.93 -9.31
CA PHE A 100 -3.48 -13.62 -10.60
C PHE A 100 -3.39 -14.82 -11.54
N GLU A 101 -2.23 -15.43 -11.72
CA GLU A 101 -2.02 -16.62 -12.55
C GLU A 101 -2.83 -17.82 -12.07
N ALA A 102 -2.93 -18.02 -10.75
CA ALA A 102 -3.77 -19.05 -10.16
C ALA A 102 -5.26 -18.81 -10.46
N ALA A 103 -5.68 -17.54 -10.52
CA ALA A 103 -7.02 -17.15 -10.92
C ALA A 103 -7.21 -17.10 -12.45
N LEU A 104 -6.12 -17.00 -13.22
CA LEU A 104 -6.09 -16.96 -14.67
C LEU A 104 -6.10 -18.36 -15.29
N VAL A 105 -6.76 -19.32 -14.65
CA VAL A 105 -6.90 -20.68 -15.17
C VAL A 105 -8.30 -20.88 -15.75
N PRO A 106 -8.45 -21.66 -16.83
CA PRO A 106 -9.76 -22.03 -17.35
C PRO A 106 -10.69 -22.58 -16.27
N GLY A 107 -11.90 -22.05 -16.21
CA GLY A 107 -12.93 -22.39 -15.23
C GLY A 107 -13.01 -21.46 -14.02
N HIS A 108 -12.11 -20.48 -13.85
CA HIS A 108 -12.23 -19.51 -12.76
C HIS A 108 -13.35 -18.51 -12.98
N GLU A 109 -14.12 -18.25 -11.93
CA GLU A 109 -15.19 -17.25 -11.93
C GLU A 109 -14.62 -15.82 -11.90
N ILE A 110 -15.21 -14.96 -12.73
CA ILE A 110 -14.83 -13.55 -12.84
C ILE A 110 -16.00 -12.70 -12.39
N TYR A 111 -15.72 -11.78 -11.49
CA TYR A 111 -16.68 -10.86 -10.92
C TYR A 111 -16.45 -9.46 -11.51
N SER A 112 -17.48 -8.64 -11.55
CA SER A 112 -17.38 -7.21 -11.87
C SER A 112 -16.97 -6.43 -10.61
N VAL A 113 -16.53 -5.17 -10.76
CA VAL A 113 -16.29 -4.26 -9.63
C VAL A 113 -17.48 -4.14 -8.68
N ASP A 114 -18.69 -4.33 -9.21
CA ASP A 114 -19.95 -4.29 -8.47
C ASP A 114 -20.23 -5.60 -7.70
N GLY A 115 -19.34 -6.59 -7.81
CA GLY A 115 -19.48 -7.91 -7.18
C GLY A 115 -20.41 -8.88 -7.92
N ILE A 116 -20.79 -8.56 -9.16
CA ILE A 116 -21.67 -9.38 -9.99
C ILE A 116 -20.83 -10.42 -10.76
N LEU A 117 -21.25 -11.69 -10.75
CA LEU A 117 -20.61 -12.73 -11.56
C LEU A 117 -20.81 -12.39 -13.05
N LEU A 118 -19.71 -12.19 -13.77
CA LEU A 118 -19.70 -11.95 -15.21
C LEU A 118 -19.69 -13.26 -15.99
N GLY A 119 -18.90 -14.23 -15.53
CA GLY A 119 -18.69 -15.47 -16.22
C GLY A 119 -17.48 -16.25 -15.71
N THR A 120 -16.95 -17.15 -16.55
CA THR A 120 -15.78 -17.96 -16.25
C THR A 120 -14.68 -17.79 -17.29
N VAL A 121 -13.42 -17.81 -16.86
CA VAL A 121 -12.25 -17.84 -17.76
C VAL A 121 -12.34 -19.08 -18.64
N GLU A 122 -12.31 -18.92 -19.96
CA GLU A 122 -12.26 -20.04 -20.90
C GLU A 122 -10.81 -20.35 -21.30
N SER A 123 -10.04 -19.33 -21.65
CA SER A 123 -8.63 -19.46 -21.98
C SER A 123 -7.87 -18.14 -21.82
N VAL A 124 -6.55 -18.23 -21.76
CA VAL A 124 -5.67 -17.07 -21.69
C VAL A 124 -4.92 -16.96 -23.01
N GLY A 125 -5.12 -15.85 -23.71
CA GLY A 125 -4.35 -15.46 -24.87
C GLY A 125 -2.93 -15.03 -24.49
N GLU A 126 -1.96 -15.43 -25.32
CA GLU A 126 -0.54 -15.08 -25.14
C GLU A 126 -0.26 -13.57 -25.36
N ASP A 127 -1.21 -12.87 -25.97
CA ASP A 127 -1.23 -11.41 -26.18
C ASP A 127 -1.64 -10.61 -24.94
N GLY A 128 -1.97 -11.29 -23.84
CA GLY A 128 -2.46 -10.64 -22.63
C GLY A 128 -3.96 -10.40 -22.60
N MET A 129 -4.70 -10.98 -23.54
CA MET A 129 -6.15 -11.05 -23.51
C MET A 129 -6.59 -12.35 -22.84
N VAL A 130 -7.69 -12.34 -22.11
CA VAL A 130 -8.29 -13.50 -21.45
C VAL A 130 -9.65 -13.71 -22.08
N VAL A 131 -9.87 -14.87 -22.69
CA VAL A 131 -11.19 -15.24 -23.21
C VAL A 131 -12.04 -15.64 -22.02
N VAL A 132 -13.15 -14.94 -21.84
CA VAL A 132 -14.09 -15.14 -20.73
C VAL A 132 -15.43 -15.54 -21.31
N ALA A 133 -15.90 -16.72 -20.94
CA ALA A 133 -17.24 -17.18 -21.23
C ALA A 133 -18.21 -16.46 -20.27
N LEU A 134 -18.95 -15.49 -20.79
CA LEU A 134 -19.98 -14.79 -20.03
C LEU A 134 -21.19 -15.69 -19.80
N THR A 135 -21.86 -15.55 -18.66
CA THR A 135 -23.04 -16.38 -18.37
C THR A 135 -24.25 -15.99 -19.23
N ASP A 136 -24.37 -14.71 -19.59
CA ASP A 136 -25.50 -14.15 -20.33
C ASP A 136 -25.14 -13.62 -21.74
N ALA A 137 -23.94 -13.94 -22.25
CA ALA A 137 -23.46 -13.46 -23.54
C ALA A 137 -22.41 -14.40 -24.15
N ASP A 138 -22.04 -14.15 -25.41
CA ASP A 138 -20.97 -14.89 -26.07
C ASP A 138 -19.61 -14.68 -25.38
N PRO A 139 -18.65 -15.61 -25.53
CA PRO A 139 -17.31 -15.48 -24.99
C PRO A 139 -16.60 -14.24 -25.53
N VAL A 140 -15.99 -13.46 -24.64
CA VAL A 140 -15.34 -12.18 -24.98
C VAL A 140 -13.91 -12.14 -24.51
N GLN A 141 -13.06 -11.47 -25.28
CA GLN A 141 -11.66 -11.27 -24.92
C GLN A 141 -11.54 -10.02 -24.05
N LEU A 142 -11.12 -10.22 -22.81
CA LEU A 142 -10.90 -9.15 -21.85
C LEU A 142 -9.41 -8.93 -21.62
N PRO A 143 -8.91 -7.69 -21.65
CA PRO A 143 -7.52 -7.42 -21.35
C PRO A 143 -7.22 -7.74 -19.89
N LYS A 144 -6.14 -8.50 -19.65
CA LYS A 144 -5.70 -8.87 -18.30
C LYS A 144 -5.39 -7.66 -17.41
N GLU A 145 -5.04 -6.53 -18.03
CA GLU A 145 -4.75 -5.24 -17.36
C GLU A 145 -6.00 -4.64 -16.69
N GLN A 146 -7.19 -4.99 -17.18
CA GLN A 146 -8.47 -4.61 -16.58
C GLN A 146 -8.97 -5.66 -15.58
N MET A 147 -8.16 -6.68 -15.26
CA MET A 147 -8.49 -7.72 -14.29
C MET A 147 -7.59 -7.56 -13.07
N THR A 148 -8.16 -7.69 -11.88
CA THR A 148 -7.44 -7.56 -10.61
C THR A 148 -7.95 -8.57 -9.59
N MET A 149 -7.12 -8.89 -8.59
CA MET A 149 -7.52 -9.75 -7.49
C MET A 149 -8.14 -8.90 -6.37
N ALA A 150 -9.45 -8.98 -6.20
CA ALA A 150 -10.14 -8.41 -5.04
C ALA A 150 -10.18 -9.47 -3.91
N GLY A 151 -9.10 -9.52 -3.14
CA GLY A 151 -8.87 -10.62 -2.19
C GLY A 151 -8.54 -11.92 -2.94
N GLU A 152 -9.37 -12.95 -2.78
CA GLU A 152 -9.20 -14.24 -3.48
C GLU A 152 -10.04 -14.34 -4.76
N LYS A 153 -10.76 -13.28 -5.16
CA LYS A 153 -11.67 -13.29 -6.31
C LYS A 153 -11.13 -12.48 -7.48
N LEU A 154 -11.13 -13.07 -8.67
CA LEU A 154 -10.80 -12.38 -9.90
C LEU A 154 -11.92 -11.38 -10.24
N THR A 155 -11.55 -10.11 -10.29
CA THR A 155 -12.48 -8.99 -10.47
C THR A 155 -12.07 -8.16 -11.68
N PHE A 156 -12.99 -7.97 -12.62
CA PHE A 156 -12.84 -7.07 -13.74
C PHE A 156 -13.13 -5.64 -13.30
N LEU A 157 -12.21 -4.72 -13.60
CA LEU A 157 -12.25 -3.29 -13.29
C LEU A 157 -13.27 -2.49 -14.10
N ALA A 158 -14.31 -3.14 -14.62
CA ALA A 158 -15.47 -2.49 -15.22
C ALA A 158 -16.78 -3.11 -14.71
N THR A 159 -17.86 -2.33 -14.84
CA THR A 159 -19.21 -2.79 -14.53
C THR A 159 -19.68 -3.81 -15.57
N GLN A 160 -20.63 -4.68 -15.21
CA GLN A 160 -21.25 -5.60 -16.18
C GLN A 160 -21.89 -4.83 -17.35
N ALA A 161 -22.49 -3.66 -17.07
CA ALA A 161 -23.12 -2.84 -18.09
C ALA A 161 -22.10 -2.29 -19.10
N ASP A 162 -20.97 -1.77 -18.62
CA ASP A 162 -19.89 -1.29 -19.47
C ASP A 162 -19.27 -2.42 -20.28
N LEU A 163 -19.14 -3.60 -19.67
CA LEU A 163 -18.69 -4.79 -20.38
C LEU A 163 -19.66 -5.17 -21.50
N MET A 164 -20.95 -5.31 -21.22
CA MET A 164 -21.95 -5.65 -22.24
C MET A 164 -22.02 -4.59 -23.35
N ALA A 165 -21.88 -3.31 -23.00
CA ALA A 165 -21.81 -2.23 -23.97
C ALA A 165 -20.57 -2.35 -24.86
N ALA A 166 -19.40 -2.64 -24.29
CA ALA A 166 -18.16 -2.86 -25.02
C ALA A 166 -18.22 -4.11 -25.91
N VAL A 167 -18.84 -5.20 -25.43
CA VAL A 167 -19.04 -6.44 -26.19
C VAL A 167 -19.96 -6.20 -27.38
N SER A 168 -21.07 -5.48 -27.15
CA SER A 168 -22.00 -5.08 -28.21
C SER A 168 -21.36 -4.11 -29.21
N ALA A 169 -20.41 -3.27 -28.77
CA ALA A 169 -19.67 -2.38 -29.64
C ALA A 169 -18.57 -3.10 -30.45
N GLN A 170 -18.02 -4.20 -29.93
CA GLN A 170 -16.99 -5.02 -30.61
C GLN A 170 -17.59 -6.01 -31.62
N ASN A 171 -18.85 -6.41 -31.45
CA ASN A 171 -19.63 -7.17 -32.45
C ASN A 171 -20.76 -6.30 -33.02
N PRO A 172 -20.47 -5.30 -33.88
CA PRO A 172 -21.51 -4.79 -34.77
C PRO A 172 -21.76 -5.92 -35.79
N GLY A 173 -22.94 -6.54 -35.71
CA GLY A 173 -23.30 -7.72 -36.50
C GLY A 173 -23.08 -7.60 -38.01
#